data_AF-A0A5C3KXG8-F1
#
_entry.id   AF-A0A5C3KXG8-F1
#
_cell.length_a   1.000
_cell.length_b   1.000
_cell.length_c   1.000
_cell.angle_alpha   90.00
_cell.angle_beta   90.00
_cell.angle_gamma   90.00
#
_symmetry.space_group_name_H-M   'P 1'
#
loop_
_entity.id
_entity.type
_entity.pdbx_description
1 polymer ?
#
loop_
_entity_poly.entity_id
_entity_poly.type
_entity_poly.pdbx_seq_one_letter_code
_entity_poly.pdbx_strand_id
1 'polypeptide(L)'
;MTTLITGGGSQIGTALAKILKSVDRPVVFASRSGLVPEGFERIKFDWKDSSTFTNPFQLSSAHFTSAYIIFPPPDSVDPSATIIPFVDLAAQNGVAAVIAEIIGRELKHKVAIEEELIQHYVSSGVAKEVAQFLVGTEQAVEAGSEEMLPTLSNKYVGKVTVKEWLEKNKEVFISHRPCDLSTYENIFIQILNEFI
;
A
#
# COMPACT_ATOMS: atom_id res chain seq x y z
N MET A 1 7.71 6.78 19.78
CA MET A 1 6.92 5.96 18.83
C MET A 1 7.27 6.40 17.43
N THR A 2 8.22 5.71 16.79
CA THR A 2 8.68 6.08 15.44
C THR A 2 7.92 5.28 14.40
N THR A 3 7.55 5.95 13.30
CA THR A 3 6.93 5.29 12.14
C THR A 3 7.97 5.06 11.05
N LEU A 4 8.09 3.81 10.59
CA LEU A 4 8.85 3.49 9.38
C LEU A 4 7.96 3.66 8.16
N ILE A 5 8.44 4.33 7.11
CA ILE A 5 7.71 4.47 5.84
C ILE A 5 8.49 3.76 4.74
N THR A 6 7.96 2.65 4.20
CA THR A 6 8.52 2.01 3.00
C THR A 6 8.00 2.71 1.74
N GLY A 7 8.83 2.74 0.69
CA GLY A 7 8.54 3.51 -0.54
C GLY A 7 8.21 4.99 -0.27
N GLY A 8 8.80 5.56 0.78
CA GLY A 8 8.39 6.87 1.31
C GLY A 8 8.62 8.04 0.36
N GLY A 9 9.52 7.91 -0.62
CA GLY A 9 9.69 8.89 -1.70
C GLY A 9 8.48 9.04 -2.63
N SER A 10 7.42 8.26 -2.43
CA SER A 10 6.13 8.44 -3.09
C SER A 10 5.41 9.72 -2.65
N GLN A 11 4.40 10.13 -3.42
CA GLN A 11 3.52 11.25 -3.07
C GLN A 11 2.80 10.99 -1.73
N ILE A 12 2.30 9.77 -1.53
CA ILE A 12 1.61 9.35 -0.30
C ILE A 12 2.59 9.31 0.88
N GLY A 13 3.74 8.64 0.73
CA GLY A 13 4.72 8.53 1.80
C GLY A 13 5.26 9.89 2.26
N THR A 14 5.51 10.80 1.33
CA THR A 14 5.96 12.18 1.64
C THR A 14 4.86 12.99 2.33
N ALA A 15 3.61 12.90 1.88
CA ALA A 15 2.49 13.58 2.52
C ALA A 15 2.26 13.06 3.95
N LEU A 16 2.25 11.73 4.12
CA LEU A 16 2.13 11.07 5.42
C LEU A 16 3.24 11.51 6.38
N ALA A 17 4.49 11.54 5.92
CA ALA A 17 5.62 11.97 6.74
C ALA A 17 5.47 13.42 7.24
N LYS A 18 5.00 14.33 6.38
CA LYS A 18 4.72 15.72 6.76
C LYS A 18 3.62 15.83 7.80
N ILE A 19 2.54 15.06 7.64
CA ILE A 19 1.43 15.01 8.61
C ILE A 19 1.94 14.49 9.96
N LEU A 20 2.67 13.37 9.97
CA LEU A 20 3.24 12.80 11.21
C LEU A 20 4.19 13.78 11.90
N LYS A 21 5.06 14.46 11.13
CA LYS A 21 5.95 15.50 11.65
C LYS A 21 5.19 16.69 12.24
N SER A 22 4.06 17.08 11.64
CA SER A 22 3.22 18.20 12.14
C SER A 22 2.57 17.93 13.49
N VAL A 23 2.51 16.66 13.91
CA VAL A 23 2.00 16.23 15.22
C VAL A 23 3.10 15.61 16.09
N ASP A 24 4.35 16.00 15.86
CA ASP A 24 5.55 15.59 16.60
C ASP A 24 5.75 14.06 16.68
N ARG A 25 5.31 13.33 15.64
CA ARG A 25 5.57 11.89 15.51
C ARG A 25 6.82 11.64 14.66
N PRO A 26 7.88 11.04 15.22
CA PRO A 26 9.11 10.75 14.48
C PRO A 26 8.87 9.80 13.31
N VAL A 27 9.58 10.04 12.21
CA VAL A 27 9.50 9.26 10.97
C VAL A 27 10.89 8.94 10.46
N VAL A 28 11.08 7.68 10.05
CA VAL A 28 12.27 7.23 9.32
C VAL A 28 11.82 6.65 7.98
N PHE A 29 12.48 7.06 6.90
CA PHE A 29 12.19 6.56 5.56
C PHE A 29 13.03 5.32 5.25
N ALA A 30 12.37 4.21 4.91
CA ALA A 30 13.00 3.09 4.23
C ALA A 30 13.14 3.45 2.74
N SER A 31 14.38 3.66 2.28
CA SER A 31 14.67 4.17 0.94
C SER A 31 15.72 3.33 0.22
N ARG A 32 15.40 2.94 -1.02
CA ARG A 32 16.33 2.23 -1.91
C ARG A 32 17.38 3.16 -2.50
N SER A 33 16.96 4.33 -2.98
CA SER A 33 17.82 5.33 -3.65
C SER A 33 18.43 6.34 -2.68
N GLY A 34 17.93 6.40 -1.44
CA GLY A 34 18.34 7.40 -0.44
C GLY A 34 17.67 8.77 -0.62
N LEU A 35 16.87 8.97 -1.67
CA LEU A 35 16.11 10.20 -1.87
C LEU A 35 14.91 10.25 -0.93
N VAL A 36 14.89 11.24 -0.05
CA VAL A 36 13.83 11.51 0.93
C VAL A 36 13.68 13.03 1.10
N PRO A 37 12.52 13.53 1.57
CA PRO A 37 12.35 14.95 1.85
C PRO A 37 13.35 15.46 2.90
N GLU A 38 13.72 16.74 2.81
CA GLU A 38 14.67 17.36 3.73
C GLU A 38 14.17 17.30 5.19
N GLY A 39 15.11 17.09 6.12
CA GLY A 39 14.81 17.05 7.55
C GLY A 39 14.10 15.77 8.02
N PHE A 40 14.22 14.68 7.27
CA PHE A 40 13.82 13.33 7.68
C PHE A 40 15.01 12.37 7.68
N GLU A 41 15.07 11.49 8.67
CA GLU A 41 16.04 10.40 8.73
C GLU A 41 15.68 9.32 7.72
N ARG A 42 16.70 8.62 7.21
CA ARG A 42 16.52 7.53 6.24
C ARG A 42 17.37 6.34 6.59
N ILE A 43 16.92 5.17 6.16
CA ILE A 43 17.65 3.92 6.26
C ILE A 43 17.61 3.20 4.91
N LYS A 44 18.72 2.55 4.56
CA LYS A 44 18.81 1.74 3.35
C LYS A 44 17.86 0.56 3.48
N PHE A 45 16.94 0.45 2.53
CA PHE A 45 15.96 -0.63 2.45
C PHE A 45 15.64 -0.90 0.99
N ASP A 46 15.66 -2.16 0.58
CA ASP A 46 15.35 -2.57 -0.78
C ASP A 46 14.58 -3.90 -0.76
N TRP A 47 13.35 -3.89 -1.29
CA TRP A 47 12.52 -5.09 -1.40
C TRP A 47 13.19 -6.22 -2.19
N LYS A 48 14.15 -5.91 -3.07
CA LYS A 48 14.90 -6.92 -3.84
C LYS A 48 16.13 -7.48 -3.11
N ASP A 49 16.46 -6.94 -1.94
CA ASP A 49 17.63 -7.34 -1.15
C ASP A 49 17.21 -7.54 0.31
N SER A 50 16.87 -8.79 0.65
CA SER A 50 16.40 -9.18 1.98
C SER A 50 17.43 -8.94 3.08
N SER A 51 18.72 -8.81 2.76
CA SER A 51 19.76 -8.45 3.74
C SER A 51 19.52 -7.06 4.35
N THR A 52 18.76 -6.20 3.65
CA THR A 52 18.43 -4.85 4.11
C THR A 52 17.23 -4.80 5.06
N PHE A 53 16.48 -5.88 5.23
CA PHE A 53 15.22 -5.88 6.00
C PHE A 53 15.43 -5.65 7.49
N THR A 54 16.61 -6.00 8.01
CA THR A 54 16.98 -5.82 9.42
C THR A 54 17.45 -4.40 9.74
N ASN A 55 17.89 -3.64 8.74
CA ASN A 55 18.48 -2.31 8.93
C ASN A 55 17.61 -1.36 9.77
N PRO A 56 16.27 -1.26 9.55
CA PRO A 56 15.44 -0.39 10.38
C PRO A 56 15.54 -0.77 11.87
N PHE A 57 15.49 -2.05 12.19
CA PHE A 57 15.43 -2.53 13.59
C PHE A 57 16.79 -2.51 14.30
N GLN A 58 17.87 -2.17 13.59
CA GLN A 58 19.20 -1.97 14.17
C GLN A 58 19.50 -0.51 14.54
N LEU A 59 18.61 0.42 14.18
CA LEU A 59 18.78 1.84 14.51
C LEU A 59 18.57 2.09 16.01
N SER A 60 19.65 2.40 16.72
CA SER A 60 19.58 2.82 18.11
C SER A 60 18.88 4.18 18.30
N SER A 61 18.77 4.97 17.24
CA SER A 61 18.07 6.26 17.22
C SER A 61 16.54 6.14 17.27
N ALA A 62 15.98 4.95 16.98
CA ALA A 62 14.54 4.79 16.76
C ALA A 62 14.00 3.48 17.34
N HIS A 63 12.88 3.59 18.05
CA HIS A 63 12.05 2.44 18.41
C HIS A 63 10.77 2.47 17.56
N PHE A 64 10.68 1.53 16.61
CA PHE A 64 9.59 1.46 15.66
C PHE A 64 8.36 0.84 16.30
N THR A 65 7.25 1.57 16.24
CA THR A 65 5.95 1.13 16.79
C THR A 65 4.88 1.06 15.72
N SER A 66 5.20 1.49 14.50
CA SER A 66 4.31 1.50 13.35
C SER A 66 5.13 1.44 12.07
N ALA A 67 4.59 0.80 11.03
CA ALA A 67 5.18 0.79 9.70
C ALA A 67 4.09 1.04 8.65
N TYR A 68 4.36 1.96 7.73
CA TYR A 68 3.58 2.11 6.51
C TYR A 68 4.26 1.29 5.41
N ILE A 69 3.55 0.29 4.89
CA ILE A 69 4.04 -0.62 3.85
C ILE A 69 3.35 -0.27 2.53
N ILE A 70 4.15 0.11 1.52
CA ILE A 70 3.69 0.21 0.14
C ILE A 70 4.24 -0.96 -0.68
N PHE A 71 3.44 -1.39 -1.65
CA PHE A 71 3.64 -2.59 -2.47
C PHE A 71 5.09 -2.72 -2.98
N PRO A 72 5.68 -3.93 -2.99
CA PRO A 72 6.97 -4.19 -3.61
C PRO A 72 6.92 -3.83 -5.11
N PRO A 73 8.08 -3.75 -5.77
CA PRO A 73 8.15 -3.49 -7.20
C PRO A 73 7.17 -4.37 -7.99
N PRO A 74 6.43 -3.83 -8.96
CA PRO A 74 5.38 -4.56 -9.70
C PRO A 74 5.92 -5.70 -10.57
N ASP A 75 7.24 -5.85 -10.67
CA ASP A 75 7.90 -6.99 -11.33
C ASP A 75 8.09 -8.20 -10.40
N SER A 76 7.56 -8.16 -9.18
CA SER A 76 7.51 -9.31 -8.27
C SER A 76 6.40 -10.27 -8.68
N VAL A 77 6.79 -11.47 -9.12
CA VAL A 77 5.88 -12.58 -9.47
C VAL A 77 4.99 -12.99 -8.28
N ASP A 78 5.56 -12.99 -7.07
CA ASP A 78 4.83 -13.19 -5.82
C ASP A 78 5.22 -12.09 -4.81
N PRO A 79 4.39 -11.04 -4.64
CA PRO A 79 4.60 -10.01 -3.64
C PRO A 79 4.65 -10.55 -2.20
N SER A 80 3.92 -11.62 -1.90
CA SER A 80 3.80 -12.20 -0.55
C SER A 80 5.13 -12.77 -0.09
N ALA A 81 5.84 -13.50 -0.96
CA ALA A 81 7.19 -14.00 -0.68
C ALA A 81 8.19 -12.90 -0.29
N THR A 82 7.97 -11.66 -0.72
CA THR A 82 8.83 -10.51 -0.42
C THR A 82 8.39 -9.76 0.85
N ILE A 83 7.08 -9.56 1.03
CA ILE A 83 6.53 -8.73 2.12
C ILE A 83 6.47 -9.51 3.44
N ILE A 84 6.04 -10.78 3.42
CA ILE A 84 5.80 -11.57 4.64
C ILE A 84 7.05 -11.64 5.53
N PRO A 85 8.26 -11.94 5.00
CA PRO A 85 9.46 -11.97 5.85
C PRO A 85 9.75 -10.65 6.57
N PHE A 86 9.47 -9.52 5.93
CA PHE A 86 9.63 -8.21 6.55
C PHE A 86 8.56 -7.93 7.61
N VAL A 87 7.30 -8.32 7.36
CA VAL A 87 6.20 -8.18 8.32
C VAL A 87 6.48 -9.00 9.57
N ASP A 88 6.93 -10.25 9.42
CA ASP A 88 7.30 -11.11 10.54
C ASP A 88 8.44 -10.50 11.35
N LEU A 89 9.46 -9.95 10.68
CA LEU A 89 10.57 -9.26 11.32
C LEU A 89 10.10 -8.01 12.08
N ALA A 90 9.20 -7.20 11.49
CA ALA A 90 8.63 -6.04 12.15
C ALA A 90 7.80 -6.43 13.38
N ALA A 91 7.04 -7.53 13.30
CA ALA A 91 6.27 -8.05 14.41
C ALA A 91 7.17 -8.50 15.57
N GLN A 92 8.24 -9.24 15.28
CA GLN A 92 9.24 -9.66 16.26
C GLN A 92 9.94 -8.46 16.94
N ASN A 93 10.09 -7.35 16.23
CA ASN A 93 10.69 -6.12 16.75
C ASN A 93 9.67 -5.12 17.33
N GLY A 94 8.50 -5.61 17.76
CA GLY A 94 7.55 -4.84 18.58
C GLY A 94 6.58 -3.96 17.81
N VAL A 95 6.64 -3.90 16.48
CA VAL A 95 5.68 -3.12 15.67
C VAL A 95 4.25 -3.68 15.81
N ALA A 96 4.11 -5.02 15.78
CA ALA A 96 2.82 -5.67 15.98
C ALA A 96 2.37 -5.67 17.45
N ALA A 97 3.32 -5.67 18.40
CA ALA A 97 3.01 -5.68 19.83
C ALA A 97 2.27 -4.40 20.27
N VAL A 98 2.65 -3.24 19.73
CA VAL A 98 1.97 -1.97 20.02
C VAL A 98 0.54 -1.96 19.49
N ILE A 99 0.35 -2.49 18.27
CA ILE A 99 -1.01 -2.60 17.72
C ILE A 99 -1.84 -3.56 18.57
N ALA A 100 -1.29 -4.75 18.90
CA ALA A 100 -1.92 -5.77 19.73
C ALA A 100 -2.31 -5.25 21.14
N GLU A 101 -1.44 -4.45 21.76
CA GLU A 101 -1.67 -3.77 23.03
C GLU A 101 -2.86 -2.80 22.94
N ILE A 102 -2.86 -1.90 21.94
CA ILE A 102 -3.92 -0.90 21.74
C ILE A 102 -5.28 -1.56 21.51
N ILE A 103 -5.31 -2.63 20.71
CA ILE A 103 -6.56 -3.35 20.38
C ILE A 103 -6.95 -4.38 21.45
N GLY A 104 -6.09 -4.64 22.45
CA GLY A 104 -6.30 -5.64 23.49
C GLY A 104 -6.40 -7.09 23.00
N ARG A 105 -5.83 -7.42 21.84
CA ARG A 105 -5.83 -8.78 21.27
C ARG A 105 -4.52 -9.12 20.56
N GLU A 106 -4.10 -10.37 20.70
CA GLU A 106 -2.93 -10.91 19.98
C GLU A 106 -3.15 -10.86 18.46
N LEU A 107 -2.13 -10.43 17.72
CA LEU A 107 -2.13 -10.46 16.26
C LEU A 107 -1.38 -11.70 15.78
N LYS A 108 -2.08 -12.61 15.10
CA LYS A 108 -1.49 -13.74 14.37
C LYS A 108 -1.78 -13.61 12.89
N HIS A 109 -0.73 -13.63 12.08
CA HIS A 109 -0.90 -13.87 10.65
C HIS A 109 -1.40 -15.31 10.46
N LYS A 110 -2.52 -15.47 9.75
CA LYS A 110 -3.09 -16.76 9.40
C LYS A 110 -3.36 -16.74 7.90
N VAL A 111 -2.78 -17.70 7.18
CA VAL A 111 -3.24 -18.03 5.82
C VAL A 111 -4.64 -18.62 5.99
N ALA A 112 -5.66 -17.82 5.66
CA ALA A 112 -7.05 -18.23 5.80
C ALA A 112 -7.46 -19.08 4.59
N ILE A 113 -8.22 -20.14 4.85
CA ILE A 113 -8.81 -20.96 3.78
C ILE A 113 -10.06 -20.26 3.23
N GLU A 114 -10.42 -20.58 1.99
CA GLU A 114 -11.52 -19.95 1.25
C GLU A 114 -12.79 -19.81 2.07
N GLU A 115 -13.25 -20.89 2.70
CA GLU A 115 -14.48 -20.89 3.47
C GLU A 115 -14.42 -19.94 4.66
N GLU A 116 -13.27 -19.84 5.33
CA GLU A 116 -13.09 -18.93 6.47
C GLU A 116 -13.15 -17.46 6.04
N LEU A 117 -12.55 -17.12 4.90
CA LEU A 117 -12.58 -15.78 4.31
C LEU A 117 -14.00 -15.39 3.87
N ILE A 118 -14.72 -16.30 3.21
CA ILE A 118 -16.12 -16.07 2.83
C ILE A 118 -16.97 -15.83 4.08
N GLN A 119 -16.82 -16.66 5.12
CA GLN A 119 -17.55 -16.48 6.38
C GLN A 119 -17.19 -15.16 7.07
N HIS A 120 -15.93 -14.74 7.01
CA HIS A 120 -15.49 -13.45 7.55
C HIS A 120 -16.21 -12.28 6.88
N TYR A 121 -16.25 -12.26 5.55
CA TYR A 121 -16.97 -11.23 4.79
C TYR A 121 -18.48 -11.25 5.07
N VAL A 122 -19.09 -12.44 5.09
CA VAL A 122 -20.52 -12.59 5.40
C VAL A 122 -20.85 -12.10 6.80
N SER A 123 -20.02 -12.43 7.80
CA SER A 123 -20.21 -11.97 9.18
C SER A 123 -20.09 -10.45 9.33
N SER A 124 -19.44 -9.79 8.36
CA SER A 124 -19.28 -8.34 8.28
C SER A 124 -20.39 -7.65 7.46
N GLY A 125 -21.41 -8.40 7.01
CA GLY A 125 -22.58 -7.87 6.28
C GLY A 125 -22.46 -7.91 4.76
N VAL A 126 -21.42 -8.53 4.21
CA VAL A 126 -21.27 -8.71 2.75
C VAL A 126 -22.17 -9.87 2.29
N ALA A 127 -22.92 -9.67 1.20
CA ALA A 127 -23.73 -10.75 0.61
C ALA A 127 -22.84 -11.93 0.20
N LYS A 128 -23.31 -13.17 0.41
CA LYS A 128 -22.51 -14.38 0.22
C LYS A 128 -21.93 -14.48 -1.20
N GLU A 129 -22.70 -14.11 -2.19
CA GLU A 129 -22.32 -14.14 -3.61
C GLU A 129 -21.19 -13.13 -3.88
N VAL A 130 -21.23 -11.97 -3.24
CA VAL A 130 -20.18 -10.95 -3.33
C VAL A 130 -18.92 -11.42 -2.58
N ALA A 131 -19.07 -12.03 -1.41
CA ALA A 131 -17.95 -12.61 -0.67
C ALA A 131 -17.24 -13.72 -1.46
N GLN A 132 -18.01 -14.61 -2.09
CA GLN A 132 -17.48 -15.66 -2.97
C GLN A 132 -16.74 -15.07 -4.18
N PHE A 133 -17.30 -14.02 -4.78
CA PHE A 133 -16.63 -13.31 -5.87
C PHE A 133 -15.29 -12.70 -5.42
N LEU A 134 -15.26 -11.99 -4.29
CA LEU A 134 -14.04 -11.37 -3.76
C LEU A 134 -12.95 -12.41 -3.47
N VAL A 135 -13.30 -13.48 -2.77
CA VAL A 135 -12.35 -14.55 -2.45
C VAL A 135 -11.88 -15.28 -3.70
N GLY A 136 -12.79 -15.52 -4.67
CA GLY A 136 -12.42 -16.07 -5.97
C GLY A 136 -11.47 -15.17 -6.77
N THR A 137 -11.62 -13.84 -6.68
CA THR A 137 -10.66 -12.91 -7.29
C THR A 137 -9.30 -12.95 -6.60
N GLU A 138 -9.24 -13.02 -5.27
CA GLU A 138 -7.99 -13.16 -4.51
C GLU A 138 -7.25 -14.46 -4.91
N GLN A 139 -7.97 -15.59 -5.01
CA GLN A 139 -7.40 -16.86 -5.48
C GLN A 139 -6.92 -16.80 -6.93
N ALA A 140 -7.67 -16.14 -7.82
CA ALA A 140 -7.27 -15.98 -9.20
C ALA A 140 -5.99 -15.13 -9.31
N VAL A 141 -5.87 -14.06 -8.51
CA VAL A 141 -4.66 -13.24 -8.43
C VAL A 141 -3.48 -14.07 -7.92
N GLU A 142 -3.66 -14.82 -6.83
CA GLU A 142 -2.63 -15.73 -6.29
C GLU A 142 -2.20 -16.79 -7.31
N ALA A 143 -3.12 -17.28 -8.14
CA ALA A 143 -2.84 -18.21 -9.24
C ALA A 143 -2.22 -17.55 -10.48
N GLY A 144 -1.83 -16.26 -10.41
CA GLY A 144 -1.13 -15.56 -11.47
C GLY A 144 -2.03 -15.00 -12.58
N SER A 145 -3.34 -14.85 -12.35
CA SER A 145 -4.25 -14.28 -13.38
C SER A 145 -3.83 -12.88 -13.84
N GLU A 146 -3.16 -12.10 -12.99
CA GLU A 146 -2.66 -10.75 -13.33
C GLU A 146 -1.48 -10.79 -14.31
N GLU A 147 -0.68 -11.86 -14.31
CA GLU A 147 0.46 -12.03 -15.24
C GLU A 147 0.01 -12.13 -16.70
N MET A 148 -1.24 -12.54 -16.91
CA MET A 148 -1.84 -12.66 -18.24
C MET A 148 -2.41 -11.33 -18.76
N LEU A 149 -2.63 -10.33 -17.90
CA LEU A 149 -3.21 -9.04 -18.31
C LEU A 149 -2.45 -8.35 -19.47
N PRO A 150 -1.10 -8.39 -19.54
CA PRO A 150 -0.36 -7.87 -20.68
C PRO A 150 -0.57 -8.64 -21.98
N THR A 151 -0.97 -9.91 -21.93
CA THR A 151 -1.11 -10.80 -23.11
C THR A 151 -2.54 -10.89 -23.64
N LEU A 152 -3.53 -10.42 -22.86
CA LEU A 152 -4.93 -10.39 -23.27
C LEU A 152 -5.14 -9.56 -24.55
N SER A 153 -5.91 -10.11 -25.50
CA SER A 153 -6.28 -9.43 -26.75
C SER A 153 -7.36 -8.36 -26.54
N ASN A 154 -8.14 -8.48 -25.46
CA ASN A 154 -9.19 -7.55 -25.03
C ASN A 154 -8.74 -6.62 -23.89
N LYS A 155 -7.44 -6.31 -23.80
CA LYS A 155 -6.93 -5.34 -22.81
C LYS A 155 -7.20 -3.90 -23.25
N TYR A 156 -7.58 -3.06 -22.28
CA TYR A 156 -7.69 -1.62 -22.48
C TYR A 156 -6.32 -0.99 -22.26
N VAL A 157 -5.62 -0.68 -23.36
CA VAL A 157 -4.38 0.09 -23.30
C VAL A 157 -4.73 1.56 -23.43
N GLY A 158 -4.46 2.34 -22.37
CA GLY A 158 -4.61 3.79 -22.41
C GLY A 158 -3.84 4.38 -23.58
N LYS A 159 -4.56 5.05 -24.50
CA LYS A 159 -3.97 5.66 -25.71
C LYS A 159 -3.45 7.07 -25.48
N VAL A 160 -3.73 7.63 -24.31
CA VAL A 160 -3.38 8.99 -23.91
C VAL A 160 -2.45 8.89 -22.72
N THR A 161 -1.31 9.57 -22.79
CA THR A 161 -0.40 9.64 -21.64
C THR A 161 -1.05 10.44 -20.52
N VAL A 162 -0.69 10.14 -19.26
CA VAL A 162 -1.15 10.92 -18.11
C VAL A 162 -0.88 12.42 -18.31
N LYS A 163 0.25 12.77 -18.93
CA LYS A 163 0.61 14.16 -19.26
C LYS A 163 -0.38 14.81 -20.24
N GLU A 164 -0.66 14.17 -21.37
CA GLU A 164 -1.59 14.69 -22.38
C GLU A 164 -3.01 14.83 -21.81
N TRP A 165 -3.45 13.86 -21.00
CA TRP A 165 -4.75 13.93 -20.35
C TRP A 165 -4.82 15.08 -19.33
N LEU A 166 -3.77 15.26 -18.51
CA LEU A 166 -3.69 16.38 -17.56
C LEU A 166 -3.62 17.74 -18.26
N GLU A 167 -2.91 17.86 -19.38
CA GLU A 167 -2.86 19.10 -20.16
C GLU A 167 -4.25 19.47 -20.73
N LYS A 168 -4.99 18.47 -21.20
CA LYS A 168 -6.36 18.63 -21.70
C LYS A 168 -7.36 18.96 -20.58
N ASN A 169 -7.18 18.39 -19.38
CA ASN A 169 -8.13 18.47 -18.28
C ASN A 169 -7.65 19.35 -17.10
N LYS A 170 -6.63 20.18 -17.31
CA LYS A 170 -5.98 20.99 -16.27
C LYS A 170 -6.94 21.83 -15.43
N GLU A 171 -8.05 22.31 -16.02
CA GLU A 171 -9.05 23.12 -15.33
C GLU A 171 -9.72 22.37 -14.17
N VAL A 172 -9.85 21.04 -14.27
CA VAL A 172 -10.37 20.16 -13.20
C VAL A 172 -9.48 20.22 -11.95
N PHE A 173 -8.17 20.42 -12.13
CA PHE A 173 -7.18 20.41 -11.04
C PHE A 173 -6.79 21.80 -10.54
N ILE A 174 -7.02 22.84 -11.34
CA ILE A 174 -6.64 24.22 -11.01
C ILE A 174 -7.78 24.96 -10.30
N SER A 175 -9.04 24.52 -10.48
CA SER A 175 -10.16 25.12 -9.76
C SER A 175 -10.12 24.74 -8.27
N HIS A 176 -9.78 25.69 -7.42
CA HIS A 176 -9.94 25.58 -5.96
C HIS A 176 -11.45 25.57 -5.64
N ARG A 177 -12.10 24.41 -5.70
CA ARG A 177 -13.40 24.21 -5.06
C ARG A 177 -13.26 23.34 -3.81
N PRO A 178 -14.03 23.61 -2.74
CA PRO A 178 -14.01 22.80 -1.54
C PRO A 178 -14.36 21.35 -1.90
N CYS A 179 -13.62 20.40 -1.32
CA CYS A 179 -13.80 18.97 -1.51
C CYS A 179 -15.26 18.53 -1.30
N ASP A 180 -15.89 18.10 -2.38
CA ASP A 180 -17.16 17.36 -2.39
C ASP A 180 -16.87 15.99 -3.05
N LEU A 181 -17.21 14.92 -2.34
CA LEU A 181 -16.95 13.53 -2.75
C LEU A 181 -17.69 13.14 -4.05
N SER A 182 -18.84 13.76 -4.34
CA SER A 182 -19.62 13.50 -5.56
C SER A 182 -18.90 14.03 -6.81
N THR A 183 -18.06 15.05 -6.67
CA THR A 183 -17.22 15.54 -7.78
C THR A 183 -16.14 14.50 -8.15
N TYR A 184 -15.57 13.79 -7.17
CA TYR A 184 -14.60 12.71 -7.43
C TYR A 184 -15.24 11.47 -8.05
N GLU A 185 -16.44 11.08 -7.64
CA GLU A 185 -17.19 10.00 -8.28
C GLU A 185 -17.46 10.31 -9.75
N ASN A 186 -17.84 11.55 -10.08
CA ASN A 186 -18.06 11.96 -11.46
C ASN A 186 -16.77 12.00 -12.29
N ILE A 187 -15.65 12.48 -11.72
CA ILE A 187 -14.34 12.44 -12.37
C ILE A 187 -13.88 11.00 -12.58
N PHE A 188 -14.07 10.14 -11.59
CA PHE A 188 -13.71 8.72 -11.67
C PHE A 188 -14.53 8.01 -12.75
N ILE A 189 -15.85 8.25 -12.81
CA ILE A 189 -16.72 7.73 -13.87
C ILE A 189 -16.33 8.29 -15.23
N GLN A 190 -15.96 9.57 -15.33
CA GLN A 190 -15.50 10.16 -16.59
C GLN A 190 -14.18 9.55 -17.06
N ILE A 191 -13.22 9.34 -16.15
CA ILE A 191 -11.95 8.64 -16.44
C ILE A 191 -12.24 7.21 -16.89
N LEU A 192 -13.11 6.49 -16.19
CA LEU A 192 -13.49 5.13 -16.60
C LEU A 192 -14.10 5.14 -18.01
N ASN A 193 -14.96 6.09 -18.35
CA ASN A 193 -15.57 6.17 -19.69
C ASN A 193 -14.61 6.67 -20.80
N GLU A 194 -13.53 7.39 -20.45
CA GLU A 194 -12.53 7.86 -21.42
C GLU A 194 -11.39 6.84 -21.64
N PHE A 195 -11.17 5.94 -20.67
CA PHE A 195 -10.07 4.97 -20.68
C PHE A 195 -10.50 3.50 -20.79
N ILE A 196 -11.79 3.19 -20.67
CA ILE A 196 -12.44 1.90 -21.01
C ILE A 196 -13.22 2.09 -22.30
#